data_AF-X5PW87-F1
#
_entry.id   AF-X5PW87-F1
#
_cell.length_a   1.000
_cell.length_b   1.000
_cell.length_c   1.000
_cell.angle_alpha   90.00
_cell.angle_beta   90.00
_cell.angle_gamma   90.00
#
_symmetry.space_group_name_H-M   'P 1'
#
loop_
_entity.id
_entity.type
_entity.pdbx_description
1 polymer ?
#
loop_
_entity_poly.entity_id
_entity_poly.type
_entity_poly.pdbx_seq_one_letter_code
_entity_poly.pdbx_strand_id
1 'polypeptide(L)'
;MGDDRSTHDCYVQLEARAFVIDAGLFTKALLTSPTLRSFLLRYVHYFHLQASFTALSNARMNIVDRLSRWLVMCDDRVDGNSFAITHEFLSVMLGVRRPGVTIALQTLEGQGLIRSMRGEVVILDRARLIALADGSYGRAEAEYARLVGKLH
;
A
#
# COMPACT_ATOMS: atom_id res chain seq x y z
N MET A 1 17.26 -10.35 -4.86
CA MET A 1 18.39 -10.59 -3.93
C MET A 1 19.09 -11.92 -4.26
N GLY A 2 19.32 -12.21 -5.56
CA GLY A 2 19.97 -13.47 -5.98
C GLY A 2 19.09 -14.72 -5.88
N ASP A 3 17.77 -14.58 -5.86
CA ASP A 3 16.81 -15.70 -5.80
C ASP A 3 15.97 -15.71 -7.10
N ASP A 4 15.55 -16.89 -7.53
CA ASP A 4 14.74 -17.14 -8.73
C ASP A 4 13.31 -17.60 -8.41
N ARG A 5 12.92 -17.59 -7.13
CA ARG A 5 11.57 -17.96 -6.67
C ARG A 5 10.90 -16.84 -5.86
N SER A 6 9.57 -16.81 -5.93
CA SER A 6 8.76 -15.99 -5.02
C SER A 6 8.37 -16.80 -3.79
N THR A 7 8.57 -16.23 -2.61
CA THR A 7 8.01 -16.72 -1.34
C THR A 7 6.67 -16.09 -1.00
N HIS A 8 6.19 -15.15 -1.83
CA HIS A 8 4.96 -14.42 -1.63
C HIS A 8 3.90 -14.89 -2.62
N ASP A 9 2.67 -15.02 -2.12
CA ASP A 9 1.49 -15.07 -2.95
C ASP A 9 1.11 -13.66 -3.42
N CYS A 10 0.53 -13.57 -4.62
CA CYS A 10 0.03 -12.32 -5.18
C CYS A 10 -1.44 -12.49 -5.55
N TYR A 11 -2.27 -11.51 -5.19
CA TYR A 11 -3.71 -11.53 -5.42
C TYR A 11 -4.14 -10.21 -6.07
N VAL A 12 -5.04 -10.31 -7.05
CA VAL A 12 -5.68 -9.15 -7.69
C VAL A 12 -6.91 -8.77 -6.88
N GLN A 13 -6.87 -7.61 -6.22
CA GLN A 13 -7.97 -7.12 -5.35
C GLN A 13 -8.92 -6.16 -6.07
N LEU A 14 -8.40 -5.42 -7.04
CA LEU A 14 -9.17 -4.50 -7.89
C LEU A 14 -8.97 -4.91 -9.34
N GLU A 15 -9.91 -4.54 -10.22
CA GLU A 15 -9.75 -4.78 -11.64
C GLU A 15 -8.42 -4.17 -12.12
N ALA A 16 -7.57 -5.00 -12.72
CA ALA A 16 -6.22 -4.60 -13.10
C ALA A 16 -5.80 -5.27 -14.40
N ARG A 17 -4.93 -4.57 -15.14
CA ARG A 17 -4.19 -5.13 -16.27
C ARG A 17 -2.76 -5.42 -15.82
N ALA A 18 -2.29 -6.64 -16.07
CA ALA A 18 -0.95 -7.07 -15.74
C ALA A 18 -0.15 -7.37 -17.01
N PHE A 19 1.14 -7.06 -16.98
CA PHE A 19 2.10 -7.50 -18.00
C PHE A 19 2.89 -8.68 -17.46
N VAL A 20 3.07 -9.70 -18.29
CA VAL A 20 3.81 -10.92 -17.95
C VAL A 20 5.00 -11.04 -18.89
N ILE A 21 6.16 -11.38 -18.34
CA ILE A 21 7.37 -11.67 -19.08
C ILE A 21 7.99 -12.96 -18.54
N ASP A 22 8.60 -13.74 -19.42
CA ASP A 22 9.41 -14.90 -19.02
C ASP A 22 10.57 -14.46 -18.10
N ALA A 23 10.78 -15.20 -17.01
CA ALA A 23 11.78 -14.87 -16.01
C ALA A 23 13.21 -14.90 -16.57
N GLY A 24 13.49 -15.81 -17.51
CA GLY A 24 14.78 -15.90 -18.20
C GLY A 24 15.02 -14.71 -19.13
N LEU A 25 14.01 -14.29 -19.88
CA LEU A 25 14.07 -13.08 -20.72
C LEU A 25 14.27 -11.82 -19.87
N PHE A 26 13.54 -11.69 -18.76
CA PHE A 26 13.70 -10.57 -17.83
C PHE A 26 15.10 -10.53 -17.22
N THR A 27 15.63 -11.68 -16.79
CA THR A 27 16.99 -11.79 -16.24
C THR A 27 18.04 -11.36 -17.26
N LYS A 28 17.90 -11.78 -18.53
CA LYS A 28 18.80 -11.34 -19.61
C LYS A 28 18.73 -9.83 -19.81
N ALA A 29 17.52 -9.25 -19.82
CA ALA A 29 17.34 -7.80 -19.94
C ALA A 29 18.01 -7.03 -18.78
N LEU A 30 17.99 -7.57 -17.56
CA LEU A 30 18.66 -6.95 -16.40
C LEU A 30 20.19 -6.96 -16.50
N LEU A 31 20.75 -8.01 -17.10
CA LEU A 31 22.19 -8.10 -17.31
C LEU A 31 22.65 -7.11 -18.38
N THR A 32 21.86 -6.94 -19.44
CA THR A 32 22.24 -6.11 -20.60
C THR A 32 21.83 -4.64 -20.49
N SER A 33 20.88 -4.28 -19.61
CA SER A 33 20.42 -2.90 -19.44
C SER A 33 20.78 -2.32 -18.06
N PRO A 34 21.84 -1.49 -17.96
CA PRO A 34 22.22 -0.82 -16.73
C PRO A 34 21.15 0.11 -16.16
N THR A 35 20.37 0.76 -17.03
CA THR A 35 19.29 1.67 -16.63
C THR A 35 18.13 0.92 -15.99
N LEU A 36 17.69 -0.20 -16.59
CA LEU A 36 16.67 -1.08 -16.01
C LEU A 36 17.12 -1.62 -14.65
N ARG A 37 18.37 -2.08 -14.57
CA ARG A 37 18.95 -2.59 -13.31
C ARG A 37 18.98 -1.50 -12.23
N SER A 38 19.42 -0.29 -12.56
CA SER A 38 19.43 0.83 -11.61
C SER A 38 18.03 1.20 -11.13
N PHE A 39 17.06 1.25 -12.04
CA PHE A 39 15.65 1.52 -11.71
C PHE A 39 15.08 0.47 -10.74
N LEU A 40 15.27 -0.82 -11.01
CA LEU A 40 14.77 -1.86 -10.12
C LEU A 40 15.49 -1.89 -8.76
N LEU A 41 16.79 -1.56 -8.71
CA LEU A 41 17.49 -1.43 -7.43
C LEU A 41 16.94 -0.28 -6.58
N ARG A 42 16.56 0.84 -7.21
CA ARG A 42 15.86 1.95 -6.54
C ARG A 42 14.48 1.51 -6.05
N TYR A 43 13.74 0.73 -6.84
CA TYR A 43 12.46 0.18 -6.42
C TYR A 43 12.60 -0.80 -5.24
N VAL A 44 13.61 -1.67 -5.25
CA VAL A 44 13.92 -2.57 -4.12
C VAL A 44 14.25 -1.77 -2.85
N HIS A 45 15.02 -0.68 -2.98
CA HIS A 45 15.33 0.20 -1.85
C HIS A 45 14.06 0.85 -1.27
N TYR A 46 13.20 1.41 -2.14
CA TYR A 46 11.90 1.92 -1.71
C TYR A 46 11.05 0.84 -1.04
N PHE A 47 10.95 -0.36 -1.63
CA PHE A 47 10.14 -1.44 -1.06
C PHE A 47 10.61 -1.82 0.35
N HIS A 48 11.92 -1.84 0.58
CA HIS A 48 12.48 -2.06 1.92
C HIS A 48 12.06 -0.95 2.90
N LEU A 49 12.16 0.31 2.48
CA LEU A 49 11.68 1.44 3.30
C LEU A 49 10.18 1.31 3.60
N GLN A 50 9.35 1.00 2.60
CA GLN A 50 7.90 0.83 2.79
C GLN A 50 7.60 -0.28 3.79
N ALA A 51 8.32 -1.41 3.71
CA ALA A 51 8.19 -2.51 4.66
C ALA A 51 8.58 -2.09 6.08
N SER A 52 9.71 -1.38 6.25
CA SER A 52 10.15 -0.85 7.55
C SER A 52 9.14 0.12 8.17
N PHE A 53 8.60 1.06 7.38
CA PHE A 53 7.57 2.01 7.85
C PHE A 53 6.25 1.30 8.19
N THR A 54 5.88 0.28 7.44
CA THR A 54 4.70 -0.54 7.73
C THR A 54 4.87 -1.33 9.03
N ALA A 55 6.05 -1.92 9.26
CA ALA A 55 6.37 -2.59 10.53
C ALA A 55 6.34 -1.61 11.71
N LEU A 56 6.93 -0.41 11.56
CA LEU A 56 6.90 0.63 12.59
C LEU A 56 5.47 1.08 12.93
N SER A 57 4.66 1.35 11.91
CA SER A 57 3.25 1.72 12.06
C SER A 57 2.48 0.62 12.79
N ASN A 58 2.67 -0.63 12.40
CA ASN A 58 2.03 -1.78 13.04
C ASN A 58 2.44 -1.98 14.51
N ALA A 59 3.67 -1.60 14.88
CA ALA A 59 4.19 -1.76 16.23
C ALA A 59 3.80 -0.63 17.19
N ARG A 60 3.58 0.60 16.68
CA ARG A 60 3.45 1.80 17.53
C ARG A 60 2.08 2.46 17.48
N MET A 61 1.34 2.30 16.40
CA MET A 61 0.15 3.10 16.15
C MET A 61 -1.12 2.34 16.50
N ASN A 62 -2.17 3.09 16.83
CA ASN A 62 -3.48 2.51 17.04
C ASN A 62 -4.09 2.06 15.69
N ILE A 63 -5.16 1.26 15.75
CA ILE A 63 -5.78 0.70 14.54
C ILE A 63 -6.38 1.77 13.60
N VAL A 64 -6.86 2.89 14.13
CA VAL A 64 -7.45 3.98 13.35
C VAL A 64 -6.37 4.68 12.53
N ASP A 65 -5.21 4.98 13.13
CA ASP A 65 -4.11 5.62 12.42
C ASP A 65 -3.53 4.68 11.34
N ARG A 66 -3.41 3.38 11.66
CA ARG A 66 -2.93 2.36 10.72
C ARG A 66 -3.87 2.20 9.53
N LEU A 67 -5.18 2.16 9.79
CA LEU A 67 -6.20 2.13 8.75
C LEU A 67 -6.15 3.42 7.91
N SER A 68 -5.99 4.58 8.54
CA SER A 68 -5.86 5.87 7.85
C SER A 68 -4.66 5.88 6.89
N ARG A 69 -3.49 5.46 7.39
CA ARG A 69 -2.29 5.29 6.55
C ARG A 69 -2.54 4.34 5.38
N TRP A 70 -3.14 3.19 5.65
CA TRP A 70 -3.41 2.17 4.63
C TRP A 70 -4.34 2.69 3.53
N LEU A 71 -5.40 3.40 3.90
CA LEU A 71 -6.36 3.98 2.96
C LEU A 71 -5.71 5.02 2.05
N VAL A 72 -4.92 5.95 2.60
CA VAL A 72 -4.22 6.96 1.78
C VAL A 72 -3.17 6.30 0.89
N MET A 73 -2.46 5.28 1.37
CA MET A 73 -1.57 4.48 0.54
C MET A 73 -2.29 3.81 -0.64
N CYS A 74 -3.53 3.36 -0.45
CA CYS A 74 -4.31 2.78 -1.54
C CYS A 74 -4.77 3.85 -2.53
N ASP A 75 -5.21 5.01 -2.02
CA ASP A 75 -5.59 6.18 -2.81
C ASP A 75 -4.48 6.62 -3.77
N ASP A 76 -3.21 6.59 -3.32
CA ASP A 76 -2.03 6.92 -4.13
C ASP A 76 -1.84 6.03 -5.39
N ARG A 77 -2.51 4.87 -5.43
CA ARG A 77 -2.24 3.78 -6.38
C ARG A 77 -3.45 3.35 -7.19
N VAL A 78 -4.62 3.92 -6.93
CA VAL A 78 -5.86 3.60 -7.64
C VAL A 78 -6.41 4.84 -8.29
N ASP A 79 -7.04 4.67 -9.45
CA ASP A 79 -7.80 5.75 -10.06
C ASP A 79 -9.15 5.88 -9.35
N GLY A 80 -9.39 7.02 -8.72
CA GLY A 80 -10.63 7.31 -7.97
C GLY A 80 -10.41 7.32 -6.46
N ASN A 81 -11.51 7.41 -5.70
CA ASN A 81 -11.49 7.51 -4.24
C ASN A 81 -12.29 6.39 -3.54
N SER A 82 -12.65 5.33 -4.26
CA SER A 82 -13.34 4.16 -3.69
C SER A 82 -12.54 2.87 -3.85
N PHE A 83 -12.65 2.00 -2.85
CA PHE A 83 -11.93 0.74 -2.79
C PHE A 83 -12.92 -0.39 -2.57
N ALA A 84 -12.98 -1.35 -3.50
CA ALA A 84 -13.65 -2.62 -3.25
C ALA A 84 -12.80 -3.46 -2.29
N ILE A 85 -13.14 -3.46 -1.01
CA ILE A 85 -12.35 -4.12 0.03
C ILE A 85 -13.21 -4.71 1.13
N THR A 86 -12.84 -5.93 1.54
CA THR A 86 -13.51 -6.64 2.64
C THR A 86 -12.85 -6.36 3.97
N HIS A 87 -13.63 -6.46 5.05
CA HIS A 87 -13.08 -6.36 6.41
C HIS A 87 -12.07 -7.48 6.71
N GLU A 88 -12.24 -8.65 6.09
CA GLU A 88 -11.27 -9.74 6.22
C GLU A 88 -9.92 -9.35 5.64
N PHE A 89 -9.92 -8.83 4.42
CA PHE A 89 -8.69 -8.41 3.77
C PHE A 89 -7.99 -7.30 4.56
N LEU A 90 -8.74 -6.29 5.02
CA LEU A 90 -8.22 -5.27 5.93
C LEU A 90 -7.66 -5.88 7.22
N SER A 91 -8.29 -6.91 7.77
CA SER A 91 -7.83 -7.55 9.01
C SER A 91 -6.46 -8.21 8.84
N VAL A 92 -6.21 -8.83 7.67
CA VAL A 92 -4.91 -9.39 7.30
C VAL A 92 -3.89 -8.28 7.09
N MET A 93 -4.21 -7.26 6.29
CA MET A 93 -3.31 -6.14 5.99
C MET A 93 -2.92 -5.35 7.23
N LEU A 94 -3.86 -5.18 8.16
CA LEU A 94 -3.68 -4.49 9.43
C LEU A 94 -3.33 -5.44 10.57
N GLY A 95 -3.05 -6.73 10.35
CA GLY A 95 -2.64 -7.66 11.42
C GLY A 95 -3.52 -7.63 12.69
N VAL A 96 -4.84 -7.51 12.53
CA VAL A 96 -5.82 -7.38 13.62
C VAL A 96 -7.01 -8.29 13.37
N ARG A 97 -7.89 -8.46 14.36
CA ARG A 97 -9.13 -9.22 14.19
C ARG A 97 -10.19 -8.37 13.49
N ARG A 98 -11.08 -9.01 12.72
CA ARG A 98 -12.21 -8.35 12.02
C ARG A 98 -13.00 -7.35 12.88
N PRO A 99 -13.34 -7.62 14.16
CA PRO A 99 -14.07 -6.64 14.97
C PRO A 99 -13.31 -5.33 15.16
N GLY A 100 -11.97 -5.39 15.26
CA GLY A 100 -11.13 -4.19 15.31
C GLY A 100 -11.25 -3.35 14.04
N VAL A 101 -11.22 -4.01 12.88
CA VAL A 101 -11.42 -3.32 11.59
C VAL A 101 -12.78 -2.63 11.53
N THR A 102 -13.85 -3.31 11.95
CA THR A 102 -15.20 -2.73 11.98
C THR A 102 -15.24 -1.47 12.87
N ILE A 103 -14.67 -1.53 14.07
CA ILE A 103 -14.63 -0.37 14.99
C ILE A 103 -13.81 0.78 14.39
N ALA A 104 -12.68 0.48 13.75
CA ALA A 104 -11.83 1.49 13.12
C ALA A 104 -12.55 2.18 11.95
N LEU A 105 -13.22 1.41 11.08
CA LEU A 105 -14.03 1.95 9.97
C LEU A 105 -15.17 2.83 10.50
N GLN A 106 -15.91 2.37 11.51
CA GLN A 106 -16.97 3.15 12.15
C GLN A 106 -16.43 4.44 12.79
N THR A 107 -15.22 4.42 13.33
CA THR A 107 -14.58 5.59 13.92
C THR A 107 -14.24 6.63 12.86
N LEU A 108 -13.63 6.21 11.74
CA LEU A 108 -13.32 7.09 10.62
C LEU A 108 -14.59 7.63 9.94
N GLU A 109 -15.61 6.79 9.78
CA GLU A 109 -16.90 7.18 9.21
C GLU A 109 -17.65 8.16 10.11
N GLY A 110 -17.68 7.93 11.42
CA GLY A 110 -18.27 8.85 12.40
C GLY A 110 -17.58 10.23 12.46
N GLN A 111 -16.32 10.31 12.03
CA GLN A 111 -15.58 11.58 11.89
C GLN A 111 -15.76 12.24 10.50
N GLY A 112 -16.53 11.61 9.60
CA GLY A 112 -16.76 12.07 8.23
C GLY A 112 -15.57 11.94 7.30
N LEU A 113 -14.58 11.10 7.63
CA LEU A 113 -13.35 10.95 6.85
C LEU A 113 -13.49 9.96 5.70
N ILE A 114 -14.38 8.97 5.90
CA ILE A 114 -14.73 7.95 4.92
C ILE A 114 -16.23 7.71 4.93
N ARG A 115 -16.72 7.03 3.90
CA ARG A 115 -17.99 6.30 3.91
C ARG A 115 -17.70 4.82 3.76
N SER A 116 -18.22 4.00 4.67
CA SER A 116 -18.01 2.55 4.66
C SER A 116 -19.30 1.83 4.30
N MET A 117 -19.28 1.13 3.16
CA MET A 117 -20.37 0.29 2.70
C MET A 117 -19.94 -1.18 2.71
N ARG A 118 -20.88 -2.09 2.47
CA ARG A 118 -20.55 -3.51 2.43
C ARG A 118 -19.61 -3.79 1.27
N GLY A 119 -18.35 -4.09 1.59
CA GLY A 119 -17.33 -4.43 0.59
C GLY A 119 -16.74 -3.22 -0.14
N GLU A 120 -17.05 -2.00 0.28
CA GLU A 120 -16.54 -0.78 -0.35
C GLU A 120 -16.24 0.30 0.70
N VAL A 121 -15.12 1.01 0.53
CA VAL A 121 -14.76 2.19 1.34
C VAL A 121 -14.51 3.36 0.40
N VAL A 122 -15.11 4.51 0.69
CA VAL A 122 -14.91 5.75 -0.07
C VAL A 122 -14.21 6.79 0.80
N ILE A 123 -13.14 7.41 0.31
CA ILE A 123 -12.46 8.53 0.99
C ILE A 123 -13.24 9.82 0.76
N LEU A 124 -13.57 10.49 1.86
CA LEU A 124 -14.24 11.79 1.87
C LEU A 124 -13.26 12.92 2.19
N ASP A 125 -12.30 12.69 3.09
CA ASP A 125 -11.29 13.68 3.49
C ASP A 125 -9.89 13.05 3.61
N ARG A 126 -9.17 13.06 2.48
CA ARG A 126 -7.80 12.54 2.39
C ARG A 126 -6.82 13.30 3.29
N ALA A 127 -6.96 14.62 3.38
CA ALA A 127 -6.02 15.45 4.14
C ALA A 127 -6.09 15.13 5.64
N ARG A 128 -7.30 14.94 6.17
CA ARG A 128 -7.48 14.52 7.56
C ARG A 128 -7.06 13.08 7.82
N LEU A 129 -7.22 12.16 6.85
CA LEU A 129 -6.64 10.81 6.96
C LEU A 129 -5.11 10.84 7.04
N ILE A 130 -4.45 11.70 6.26
CA ILE A 130 -3.00 11.91 6.36
C ILE A 130 -2.63 12.46 7.74
N ALA A 131 -3.39 13.41 8.27
CA ALA A 131 -3.15 13.96 9.59
C ALA A 131 -3.30 12.89 10.69
N LEU A 132 -4.30 11.99 10.57
CA LEU A 132 -4.47 10.86 11.49
C LEU A 132 -3.40 9.79 11.37
N ALA A 133 -2.75 9.65 10.21
CA ALA A 133 -1.64 8.72 10.04
C ALA A 133 -0.37 9.12 10.83
N ASP A 134 -0.43 10.12 11.72
CA ASP A 134 0.57 10.49 12.74
C ASP A 134 2.03 10.44 12.26
N GLY A 135 2.30 11.03 11.09
CA GLY A 135 3.65 11.11 10.51
C GLY A 135 4.23 9.79 9.98
N SER A 136 3.47 8.69 10.06
CA SER A 136 3.85 7.38 9.48
C SER A 136 3.58 7.28 7.97
N TYR A 137 2.84 8.25 7.43
CA TYR A 137 2.64 8.48 6.00
C TYR A 137 3.47 9.70 5.55
N GLY A 138 4.09 9.62 4.38
CA GLY A 138 4.76 10.74 3.70
C GLY A 138 6.26 10.52 3.48
N ARG A 139 7.00 9.97 4.46
CA ARG A 139 8.46 9.75 4.31
C ARG A 139 8.77 8.69 3.26
N ALA A 140 8.08 7.56 3.31
CA ALA A 140 8.31 6.47 2.37
C ALA A 140 7.75 6.81 0.98
N GLU A 141 6.63 7.53 0.93
CA GLU A 141 6.00 8.02 -0.29
C GLU A 141 6.85 9.10 -0.99
N ALA A 142 7.50 10.00 -0.23
CA ALA A 142 8.46 10.95 -0.77
C ALA A 142 9.69 10.25 -1.38
N GLU A 143 10.15 9.16 -0.76
CA GLU A 143 11.24 8.35 -1.32
C GLU A 143 10.81 7.61 -2.60
N TYR A 144 9.55 7.14 -2.69
CA TYR A 144 9.01 6.64 -3.96
C TYR A 144 9.07 7.70 -5.06
N ALA A 145 8.57 8.91 -4.76
CA ALA A 145 8.57 10.04 -5.68
C ALA A 145 9.98 10.38 -6.20
N ARG A 146 10.97 10.34 -5.31
CA ARG A 146 12.37 10.65 -5.61
C ARG A 146 13.07 9.55 -6.41
N LEU A 147 12.77 8.28 -6.12
CA LEU A 147 13.54 7.12 -6.61
C LEU A 147 12.93 6.44 -7.83
N VAL A 148 11.59 6.41 -7.91
CA VAL A 148 10.83 5.60 -8.86
C VAL A 148 10.04 6.50 -9.81
N GLY A 149 9.25 7.43 -9.27
CA GLY A 149 8.36 8.30 -10.04
C GLY A 149 7.18 8.78 -9.22
N LYS A 150 6.28 9.56 -9.80
CA LYS A 150 5.13 10.10 -9.07
C LYS A 150 4.04 9.04 -8.87
N LEU A 151 3.50 9.00 -7.65
CA LEU A 151 2.18 8.43 -7.37
C LEU A 151 1.12 9.47 -7.76
N HIS A 152 -0.14 9.03 -7.87
CA HIS A 152 -1.23 9.89 -8.31
C HIS A 152 -1.51 11.04 -7.32
#